data_AF-B4VSK7-F1
#
_entry.id   AF-B4VSK7-F1
#
_cell.length_a   1.000
_cell.length_b   1.000
_cell.length_c   1.000
_cell.angle_alpha   90.00
_cell.angle_beta   90.00
_cell.angle_gamma   90.00
#
_symmetry.space_group_name_H-M   'P 1'
#
loop_
_entity.id
_entity.type
_entity.pdbx_description
1 polymer ?
#
loop_
_entity_poly.entity_id
_entity_poly.type
_entity_poly.pdbx_seq_one_letter_code
_entity_poly.pdbx_strand_id
1 'polypeptide(L)'
;MASPVRANRHGKPHAKIITWLGTYGVATPGVDVQDNTTVRLDADNEPQPDALLRIEPEVGGNSRITEDDYIEGAPELIVEGVRGI
;
A
#
# COMPACT_ATOMS: atom_id res chain seq x y z
N MET A 1 -3.89 1.83 18.79
CA MET A 1 -3.12 0.57 18.82
C MET A 1 -3.59 -0.28 17.65
N ALA A 2 -2.70 -0.71 16.76
CA ALA A 2 -3.04 -1.65 15.72
C ALA A 2 -3.45 -3.00 16.36
N SER A 3 -4.45 -3.67 15.81
CA SER A 3 -4.87 -4.99 16.29
C SER A 3 -3.74 -6.01 16.09
N PRO A 4 -3.47 -6.91 17.05
CA PRO A 4 -2.43 -7.93 16.90
C PRO A 4 -2.65 -8.80 15.66
N VAL A 5 -1.59 -8.99 14.86
CA VAL A 5 -1.63 -9.82 13.64
C VAL A 5 -1.13 -11.23 13.90
N ARG A 6 -1.80 -12.22 13.32
CA ARG A 6 -1.45 -13.65 13.49
C ARG A 6 -0.47 -14.10 12.41
N ALA A 7 0.62 -14.77 12.80
CA ALA A 7 1.69 -15.19 11.88
C ALA A 7 1.18 -16.00 10.67
N ASN A 8 0.35 -17.02 10.88
CA ASN A 8 -0.14 -17.86 9.79
C ASN A 8 -1.37 -17.29 9.04
N ARG A 9 -2.21 -16.50 9.71
CA ARG A 9 -3.46 -15.95 9.11
C ARG A 9 -3.25 -14.62 8.40
N HIS A 10 -2.24 -13.84 8.80
CA HIS A 10 -1.93 -12.54 8.20
C HIS A 10 -0.46 -12.45 7.78
N GLY A 11 0.50 -12.67 8.68
CA GLY A 11 1.92 -12.42 8.40
C GLY A 11 2.48 -13.20 7.20
N LYS A 12 2.22 -14.51 7.10
CA LYS A 12 2.69 -15.36 6.00
C LYS A 12 2.01 -15.00 4.66
N PRO A 13 0.68 -14.82 4.58
CA PRO A 13 0.05 -14.28 3.37
C PRO A 13 0.58 -12.90 2.97
N HIS A 14 0.67 -11.97 3.92
CA HIS A 14 1.12 -10.61 3.69
C HIS A 14 2.56 -10.57 3.14
N ALA A 15 3.48 -11.36 3.72
CA ALA A 15 4.85 -11.46 3.21
C ALA A 15 4.92 -11.93 1.73
N LYS A 16 4.01 -12.84 1.32
CA LYS A 16 3.94 -13.27 -0.09
C LYS A 16 3.44 -12.15 -1.00
N ILE A 17 2.45 -11.38 -0.54
CA ILE A 17 1.90 -10.24 -1.28
C ILE A 17 2.99 -9.19 -1.49
N ILE A 18 3.69 -8.78 -0.42
CA ILE A 18 4.78 -7.82 -0.50
C ILE A 18 5.92 -8.32 -1.40
N THR A 19 6.28 -9.60 -1.33
CA THR A 19 7.30 -10.17 -2.22
C THR A 19 6.87 -10.10 -3.69
N TRP A 20 5.62 -10.44 -3.99
CA TRP A 20 5.08 -10.39 -5.35
C TRP A 20 5.03 -8.95 -5.89
N LEU A 21 4.45 -8.01 -5.11
CA LEU A 21 4.38 -6.61 -5.49
C LEU A 21 5.78 -5.98 -5.63
N GLY A 22 6.68 -6.24 -4.68
CA GLY A 22 8.06 -5.75 -4.75
C GLY A 22 8.80 -6.25 -5.99
N THR A 23 8.62 -7.52 -6.35
CA THR A 23 9.19 -8.08 -7.60
C THR A 23 8.61 -7.38 -8.84
N TYR A 24 7.30 -7.11 -8.83
CA TYR A 24 6.63 -6.40 -9.92
C TYR A 24 7.13 -4.95 -10.05
N GLY A 25 7.24 -4.22 -8.94
CA GLY A 25 7.75 -2.84 -8.91
C GLY A 25 9.19 -2.74 -9.43
N VAL A 26 10.08 -3.65 -8.99
CA VAL A 26 11.46 -3.71 -9.51
C VAL A 26 11.51 -3.92 -11.03
N ALA A 27 10.59 -4.71 -11.58
CA ALA A 27 10.53 -4.98 -13.01
C ALA A 27 9.80 -3.89 -13.83
N THR A 28 9.15 -2.92 -13.18
CA THR A 28 8.24 -1.97 -13.83
C THR A 28 8.57 -0.53 -13.40
N PRO A 29 9.44 0.19 -14.13
CA PRO A 29 9.77 1.59 -13.82
C PRO A 29 8.55 2.50 -13.73
N GLY A 30 8.54 3.44 -12.78
CA GLY A 30 7.41 4.33 -12.50
C GLY A 30 6.32 3.70 -11.63
N VAL A 31 6.54 2.48 -11.11
CA VAL A 31 5.68 1.83 -10.11
C VAL A 31 6.38 1.86 -8.76
N ASP A 32 5.69 2.39 -7.76
CA ASP A 32 6.11 2.40 -6.35
C ASP A 32 5.21 1.50 -5.52
N VAL A 33 5.81 0.71 -4.64
CA VAL A 33 5.14 -0.29 -3.80
C VAL A 33 5.41 0.06 -2.35
N GLN A 34 4.33 0.22 -1.57
CA GLN A 34 4.44 0.54 -0.15
C GLN A 34 3.67 -0.45 0.72
N ASP A 35 4.19 -0.64 1.92
CA ASP A 35 3.65 -1.52 2.95
C ASP A 35 3.28 -0.68 4.17
N ASN A 36 2.07 -0.87 4.69
CA ASN A 36 1.61 -0.28 5.94
C ASN A 36 1.76 1.26 6.02
N THR A 37 1.62 1.93 4.87
CA THR A 37 1.64 3.40 4.73
C THR A 37 0.25 3.99 4.92
N THR A 38 0.18 5.21 5.46
CA THR A 38 -1.07 5.99 5.55
C THR A 38 -1.38 6.67 4.21
N VAL A 39 -2.58 6.43 3.69
CA VAL A 39 -3.12 7.09 2.49
C VAL A 39 -4.17 8.11 2.92
N ARG A 40 -4.00 9.38 2.56
CA ARG A 40 -4.99 10.45 2.75
C ARG A 40 -5.85 10.55 1.50
N LEU A 41 -7.06 9.99 1.58
CA LEU A 41 -8.01 10.03 0.45
C LEU A 41 -8.79 11.35 0.43
N ASP A 42 -9.16 11.86 1.61
CA ASP A 42 -9.84 13.13 1.81
C ASP A 42 -9.60 13.66 3.24
N ALA A 43 -10.30 14.74 3.63
CA ALA A 43 -10.12 15.40 4.93
C ALA A 43 -10.48 14.52 6.14
N ASP A 44 -11.29 13.49 5.95
CA ASP A 44 -11.82 12.65 7.02
C ASP A 44 -11.34 11.19 6.93
N ASN A 45 -10.64 10.82 5.86
CA ASN A 45 -10.37 9.42 5.52
C ASN A 45 -8.88 9.13 5.27
N GLU A 46 -8.23 8.53 6.27
CA GLU A 46 -6.79 8.18 6.27
C GLU A 46 -6.55 6.66 6.42
N PRO A 47 -6.96 5.80 5.47
CA PRO A 47 -6.75 4.36 5.59
C PRO A 47 -5.25 3.97 5.61
N GLN A 48 -4.96 2.87 6.31
CA GLN A 48 -3.66 2.20 6.32
C GLN A 48 -3.81 0.79 5.74
N PRO A 49 -3.74 0.64 4.40
CA PRO A 49 -3.88 -0.66 3.76
C PRO A 49 -2.75 -1.62 4.13
N ASP A 50 -3.03 -2.92 4.06
CA ASP A 50 -2.00 -3.95 4.27
C ASP A 50 -0.90 -3.85 3.21
N ALA A 51 -1.21 -3.54 1.95
CA ALA A 51 -0.20 -3.20 0.95
C ALA A 51 -0.81 -2.32 -0.14
N LEU A 52 0.01 -1.54 -0.82
CA LEU A 52 -0.42 -0.76 -1.97
C LEU A 52 0.64 -0.75 -3.07
N LEU A 53 0.16 -0.47 -4.28
CA LEU A 53 0.98 -0.12 -5.41
C LEU A 53 0.40 1.15 -6.02
N ARG A 54 1.30 2.09 -6.30
CA ARG A 54 0.99 3.34 -6.97
C ARG A 54 1.86 3.53 -8.20
N ILE A 55 1.32 4.24 -9.17
CA ILE A 55 2.04 4.72 -10.33
C ILE A 55 2.51 6.15 -10.03
N GLU A 56 3.73 6.48 -10.41
CA GLU A 56 4.28 7.83 -10.28
C GLU A 56 3.46 8.85 -11.11
N PRO A 57 3.19 10.07 -10.60
CA PRO A 57 2.37 11.06 -11.31
C PRO A 57 2.96 11.43 -12.68
N GLU A 58 4.29 11.40 -12.80
CA GLU A 58 5.04 11.73 -14.01
C GLU A 58 4.72 10.79 -15.17
N VAL A 59 4.22 9.59 -14.89
CA VAL A 59 3.79 8.59 -15.87
C VAL A 59 2.29 8.29 -15.82
N GLY A 60 1.51 9.18 -15.17
CA GLY A 60 0.05 9.16 -15.21
C GLY A 60 -0.65 8.52 -14.02
N GLY A 61 0.03 8.37 -12.88
CA GLY A 61 -0.58 7.88 -11.65
C GLY A 61 -1.56 8.84 -10.97
N ASN A 62 -2.45 8.29 -10.14
CA ASN A 62 -3.56 8.99 -9.50
C ASN A 62 -3.25 9.51 -8.09
N SER A 63 -2.14 9.08 -7.51
CA SER A 63 -1.69 9.52 -6.18
C SER A 63 -0.31 10.16 -6.24
N ARG A 64 0.08 10.87 -5.20
CA ARG A 64 1.42 11.47 -5.03
C ARG A 64 1.92 11.31 -3.60
N ILE A 65 3.22 11.38 -3.41
CA ILE A 65 3.83 11.55 -2.08
C ILE A 65 3.92 13.05 -1.80
N THR A 66 3.40 13.50 -0.67
CA THR A 66 3.41 14.90 -0.23
C THR A 66 4.72 15.26 0.45
N GLU A 67 4.95 16.56 0.68
CA GLU A 67 6.16 17.04 1.37
C GLU A 67 6.31 16.51 2.80
N ASP A 68 5.19 16.17 3.45
CA ASP A 68 5.17 15.55 4.78
C ASP A 68 5.16 14.00 4.75
N ASP A 69 5.51 13.41 3.59
CA ASP A 69 5.73 11.97 3.38
C ASP A 69 4.47 11.09 3.49
N TYR A 70 3.30 11.66 3.16
CA TYR A 70 2.04 10.93 3.06
C TYR A 70 1.64 10.70 1.61
N ILE A 71 0.89 9.64 1.37
CA ILE A 71 0.26 9.43 0.06
C ILE A 71 -1.04 10.21 0.02
N GLU A 72 -1.20 11.09 -0.97
CA GLU A 72 -2.44 11.82 -1.24
C GLU A 72 -3.05 11.33 -2.57
N GLY A 73 -4.37 11.09 -2.57
CA GLY A 73 -5.09 10.55 -3.72
C GLY A 73 -5.15 9.01 -3.72
N ALA A 74 -5.88 8.44 -4.68
CA ALA A 74 -6.12 7.00 -4.74
C ALA A 74 -4.94 6.26 -5.42
N PRO A 75 -4.33 5.26 -4.77
CA PRO A 75 -3.40 4.34 -5.44
C PRO A 75 -4.10 3.45 -6.47
N GLU A 76 -3.37 2.98 -7.48
CA GLU A 76 -3.88 2.10 -8.53
C GLU A 76 -4.26 0.70 -8.03
N LEU A 77 -3.62 0.26 -6.94
CA LEU A 77 -3.97 -0.99 -6.27
C LEU A 77 -3.80 -0.86 -4.76
N ILE A 78 -4.83 -1.32 -4.05
CA ILE A 78 -4.80 -1.57 -2.61
C ILE A 78 -5.05 -3.06 -2.38
N VAL A 79 -4.30 -3.66 -1.47
CA VAL A 79 -4.49 -5.03 -1.02
C VAL A 79 -4.81 -5.03 0.47
N GLU A 80 -5.91 -5.68 0.83
CA GLU A 80 -6.32 -5.90 2.21
C GLU A 80 -6.26 -7.39 2.54
N GLY A 81 -5.51 -7.74 3.57
CA GLY A 81 -5.48 -9.07 4.15
C GLY A 81 -6.53 -9.21 5.24
N VAL A 82 -7.16 -10.39 5.32
CA VAL A 82 -8.12 -10.67 6.38
C VAL A 82 -7.38 -10.81 7.71
N ARG A 83 -7.48 -9.79 8.58
CA ARG A 83 -6.91 -9.81 9.94
C ARG A 83 -7.66 -10.75 10.90
N GLY A 84 -8.87 -11.19 10.50
CA GLY A 84 -9.62 -12.31 11.08
C GLY A 84 -10.90 -11.89 11.81
N ILE A 85 -11.97 -12.67 11.59
CA ILE A 85 -13.00 -12.99 12.58
C ILE A 85 -12.49 -14.17 13.43
#